data_AF-A0A921JN84-F1
#
_entry.id   AF-A0A921JN84-F1
#
_cell.length_a   1.000
_cell.length_b   1.000
_cell.length_c   1.000
_cell.angle_alpha   90.00
_cell.angle_beta   90.00
_cell.angle_gamma   90.00
#
_symmetry.space_group_name_H-M   'P 1'
#
loop_
_entity.id
_entity.type
_entity.pdbx_description
1 polymer ?
#
loop_
_entity_poly.entity_id
_entity_poly.type
_entity_poly.pdbx_seq_one_letter_code
_entity_poly.pdbx_strand_id
1 'polypeptide(L)'
;MNKIEQILINDGKRTRAKKFNMVTTIIGSVFIILGIIFFLISAISVSYIDRSGVLHENFFLVPLGYLSLFVGILIIIAWVINSIRLAIKERKNN
;
A
#
# COMPACT_ATOMS: atom_id res chain seq x y z
N MET A 1 -8.05 -20.14 34.28
CA MET A 1 -8.38 -18.95 33.45
C MET A 1 -9.88 -18.94 33.22
N ASN A 2 -10.54 -17.84 33.57
CA ASN A 2 -11.99 -17.66 33.49
C ASN A 2 -12.41 -17.36 32.03
N LYS A 3 -13.62 -17.80 31.63
CA LYS A 3 -14.24 -17.49 30.33
C LYS A 3 -14.22 -15.99 29.97
N ILE A 4 -14.49 -15.11 30.94
CA ILE A 4 -14.50 -13.66 30.76
C ILE A 4 -13.09 -13.13 30.46
N GLU A 5 -12.07 -13.63 31.14
CA GLU A 5 -10.67 -13.26 30.86
C GLU A 5 -10.28 -13.60 29.42
N GLN A 6 -10.71 -14.77 28.91
CA GLN A 6 -10.44 -15.16 27.52
C GLN A 6 -11.11 -14.25 26.49
N ILE A 7 -12.34 -13.81 26.75
CA ILE A 7 -13.07 -12.90 25.86
C ILE A 7 -12.36 -11.55 25.78
N LEU A 8 -12.00 -10.97 26.93
CA LEU A 8 -11.30 -9.68 27.00
C LEU A 8 -9.95 -9.72 26.26
N ILE A 9 -9.19 -10.80 26.41
CA ILE A 9 -7.91 -10.99 25.70
C ILE A 9 -8.12 -11.09 24.19
N ASN A 10 -9.13 -11.83 23.74
CA ASN A 10 -9.42 -11.98 22.31
C ASN A 10 -9.94 -10.68 21.67
N ASP A 11 -10.75 -9.90 22.37
CA ASP A 11 -11.24 -8.61 21.88
C ASP A 11 -10.12 -7.57 21.74
N GLY A 12 -9.18 -7.55 22.69
CA GLY A 12 -7.97 -6.73 22.58
C GLY A 12 -7.14 -7.09 21.34
N LYS A 13 -6.94 -8.39 21.09
CA LYS A 13 -6.23 -8.90 19.90
C LYS A 13 -6.95 -8.53 18.60
N ARG A 14 -8.28 -8.69 18.54
CA ARG A 14 -9.11 -8.32 17.37
C ARG A 14 -9.04 -6.82 17.08
N THR A 15 -9.09 -5.98 18.11
CA THR A 15 -9.01 -4.52 17.98
C THR A 15 -7.65 -4.08 17.41
N ARG A 16 -6.55 -4.67 17.89
CA ARG A 16 -5.21 -4.38 17.37
C ARG A 16 -5.05 -4.81 15.91
N ALA A 17 -5.56 -5.99 15.53
CA ALA A 17 -5.51 -6.47 14.16
C ALA A 17 -6.31 -5.58 13.19
N LYS A 18 -7.52 -5.14 13.58
CA LYS A 18 -8.31 -4.20 12.78
C LYS A 18 -7.60 -2.86 12.56
N LYS A 19 -6.96 -2.32 13.61
CA LYS A 19 -6.15 -1.09 13.49
C LYS A 19 -4.97 -1.27 12.53
N PHE A 20 -4.24 -2.37 12.64
CA PHE A 20 -3.11 -2.65 11.74
C PHE A 20 -3.57 -2.76 10.29
N ASN A 21 -4.67 -3.49 10.03
CA ASN A 21 -5.24 -3.63 8.70
C ASN A 21 -5.67 -2.28 8.10
N MET A 22 -6.26 -1.39 8.90
CA MET A 22 -6.63 -0.04 8.46
C MET A 22 -5.39 0.77 8.08
N VAL A 23 -4.34 0.75 8.90
CA VAL A 23 -3.09 1.46 8.62
C VAL A 23 -2.43 0.92 7.35
N THR A 24 -2.39 -0.40 7.15
CA THR A 24 -1.80 -0.98 5.92
C THR A 24 -2.55 -0.56 4.66
N THR A 25 -3.89 -0.46 4.71
CA THR A 25 -4.67 0.01 3.57
C THR A 25 -4.39 1.49 3.28
N ILE A 26 -4.30 2.33 4.31
CA ILE A 26 -3.96 3.76 4.15
C ILE A 26 -2.59 3.91 3.50
N ILE A 27 -1.57 3.20 4.00
CA ILE A 27 -0.22 3.25 3.45
C ILE A 27 -0.22 2.79 1.98
N GLY A 28 -0.87 1.67 1.68
CA GLY A 28 -0.99 1.17 0.30
C GLY A 28 -1.60 2.20 -0.64
N SER A 29 -2.73 2.82 -0.23
CA SER A 29 -3.38 3.87 -1.02
C SER A 29 -2.51 5.10 -1.23
N VAL A 30 -1.75 5.53 -0.22
CA VAL A 30 -0.80 6.65 -0.35
C VAL A 30 0.27 6.34 -1.40
N PHE A 31 0.83 5.13 -1.40
CA PHE A 31 1.81 4.71 -2.41
C PHE A 31 1.24 4.69 -3.83
N ILE A 32 -0.03 4.29 -4.00
CA ILE A 32 -0.71 4.34 -5.30
C ILE A 32 -0.87 5.79 -5.78
N ILE A 33 -1.40 6.66 -4.92
CA ILE A 33 -1.59 8.07 -5.24
C ILE A 33 -0.25 8.74 -5.58
N LEU A 34 0.79 8.45 -4.80
CA LEU A 34 2.13 8.97 -5.04
C LEU A 34 2.70 8.52 -6.39
N GLY A 35 2.49 7.26 -6.78
CA GLY A 35 2.89 6.76 -8.09
C GLY A 35 2.20 7.49 -9.24
N ILE A 36 0.90 7.75 -9.10
CA ILE A 36 0.13 8.54 -10.08
C ILE A 36 0.68 9.97 -10.16
N ILE A 37 0.98 10.60 -9.02
CA ILE A 37 1.56 11.95 -8.96
C ILE A 37 2.89 11.99 -9.72
N PHE A 38 3.78 11.01 -9.55
CA PHE A 38 5.05 10.96 -10.28
C PHE A 38 4.85 10.90 -11.79
N PHE A 39 3.88 10.13 -12.28
CA PHE A 39 3.56 10.11 -13.71
C PHE A 39 2.98 11.43 -14.21
N LEU A 40 2.11 12.07 -13.43
CA LEU A 40 1.56 13.39 -13.78
C LEU A 40 2.68 14.44 -13.89
N ILE A 41 3.59 14.47 -12.93
CA ILE A 41 4.75 15.37 -12.96
C ILE A 41 5.64 15.06 -14.15
N SER A 42 5.88 13.78 -14.44
CA SER A 42 6.66 13.38 -15.61
C SER A 42 6.02 13.82 -16.92
N ALA A 43 4.69 13.80 -17.02
CA ALA A 43 3.96 14.16 -18.23
C ALA A 43 3.99 15.67 -18.52
N ILE A 44 4.03 16.51 -17.48
CA ILE A 44 4.13 17.97 -17.61
C ILE A 44 5.58 18.47 -17.61
N SER A 45 6.54 17.59 -17.34
CA SER A 45 7.95 17.95 -17.28
C SER A 45 8.47 18.35 -18.66
N VAL A 46 9.11 19.51 -18.74
CA VAL A 46 9.79 19.97 -19.95
C VAL A 46 11.08 19.17 -20.13
N SER A 47 11.34 18.76 -21.37
CA SER A 47 12.59 18.13 -21.79
C SER A 47 13.25 19.00 -22.83
N TYR A 48 14.55 19.28 -22.68
CA TYR A 48 15.29 20.14 -23.60
C TYR A 48 16.70 19.62 -23.86
N ILE A 49 17.28 20.05 -24.97
CA ILE A 49 18.64 19.71 -25.38
C ILE A 49 19.53 20.91 -25.09
N ASP A 50 20.61 20.70 -24.34
CA ASP A 50 21.62 21.73 -24.08
C ASP A 50 22.51 21.98 -25.31
N ARG A 51 23.26 23.08 -25.32
CA ARG A 51 24.20 23.45 -26.40
C ARG A 51 25.28 22.39 -26.64
N SER A 52 25.56 21.57 -25.65
CA SER A 52 26.46 20.41 -25.70
C SER A 52 25.83 19.18 -26.38
N GLY A 53 24.56 19.24 -26.78
CA GLY A 53 23.80 18.11 -27.34
C GLY A 53 23.24 17.14 -26.30
N VAL A 54 23.32 17.49 -25.00
CA VAL A 54 22.84 16.63 -23.91
C VAL A 54 21.35 16.86 -23.64
N LEU A 55 20.58 15.78 -23.53
CA LEU A 55 19.16 15.81 -23.18
C LEU A 55 18.99 15.94 -21.66
N HIS A 56 18.29 16.97 -21.21
CA HIS A 56 17.88 17.18 -19.83
C HIS A 56 16.39 16.88 -19.68
N GLU A 57 16.07 15.79 -19.00
CA GLU A 57 14.70 15.36 -18.69
C GLU A 57 14.62 14.73 -17.29
N ASN A 58 13.44 14.78 -16.67
CA ASN A 58 13.21 14.19 -15.35
C ASN A 58 12.87 12.69 -15.46
N PHE A 59 13.72 11.92 -16.14
CA PHE A 59 13.49 10.49 -16.41
C PHE A 59 13.25 9.68 -15.12
N PHE A 60 13.88 10.07 -14.01
CA PHE A 60 13.77 9.38 -12.72
C PHE A 60 12.33 9.29 -12.18
N LEU A 61 11.43 10.19 -12.58
CA LEU A 61 10.02 10.17 -12.18
C LEU A 61 9.29 8.92 -12.69
N VAL A 62 9.66 8.43 -13.89
CA VAL A 62 8.99 7.27 -14.51
C VAL A 62 9.30 5.98 -13.74
N PRO A 63 10.56 5.59 -13.51
CA PRO A 63 10.89 4.43 -12.67
C PRO A 63 10.33 4.56 -11.25
N LEU A 64 10.36 5.76 -10.66
CA LEU A 64 9.86 5.99 -9.31
C LEU A 64 8.34 5.85 -9.22
N GLY A 65 7.61 6.28 -10.25
CA GLY A 65 6.17 6.08 -10.41
C GLY A 65 5.81 4.59 -10.42
N TYR A 66 6.50 3.80 -11.24
CA TYR A 66 6.30 2.34 -11.29
C TYR A 66 6.64 1.66 -9.96
N LEU A 67 7.74 2.05 -9.32
CA LEU A 67 8.15 1.49 -8.03
C LEU A 67 7.11 1.79 -6.94
N SER A 68 6.61 3.03 -6.87
CA SER A 68 5.58 3.42 -5.91
C SER A 68 4.27 2.67 -6.13
N LEU A 69 3.82 2.55 -7.39
CA LEU A 69 2.64 1.75 -7.72
C LEU A 69 2.83 0.27 -7.34
N PHE A 70 3.98 -0.31 -7.68
CA PHE A 70 4.29 -1.70 -7.38
C PHE A 70 4.22 -1.98 -5.87
N VAL A 71 4.84 -1.14 -5.06
CA VAL A 71 4.79 -1.25 -3.59
C VAL A 71 3.35 -1.12 -3.08
N GLY A 72 2.59 -0.12 -3.55
CA GLY A 72 1.19 0.08 -3.16
C GLY A 72 0.31 -1.13 -3.50
N ILE A 73 0.47 -1.70 -4.70
CA ILE A 73 -0.26 -2.89 -5.14
C ILE A 73 0.09 -4.09 -4.27
N LEU A 74 1.37 -4.33 -3.97
CA LEU A 74 1.79 -5.45 -3.13
C LEU A 74 1.18 -5.37 -1.71
N ILE A 75 1.13 -4.17 -1.13
CA ILE A 75 0.53 -3.95 0.19
C ILE A 75 -0.97 -4.29 0.17
N ILE A 76 -1.70 -3.84 -0.86
CA ILE A 76 -3.13 -4.12 -1.00
C ILE A 76 -3.36 -5.62 -1.21
N ILE A 77 -2.58 -6.28 -2.07
CA ILE A 77 -2.68 -7.73 -2.30
C ILE A 77 -2.45 -8.50 -1.00
N ALA A 78 -1.41 -8.15 -0.23
CA ALA A 78 -1.13 -8.79 1.06
C ALA A 78 -2.30 -8.62 2.05
N TRP A 79 -2.90 -7.42 2.08
CA TRP A 79 -4.08 -7.16 2.90
C TRP A 79 -5.30 -7.98 2.46
N VAL A 80 -5.58 -8.07 1.15
CA VAL A 80 -6.68 -8.86 0.61
C VAL A 80 -6.51 -10.34 0.96
N ILE A 81 -5.31 -10.91 0.74
CA ILE A 81 -5.01 -12.31 1.08
C ILE A 81 -5.24 -12.58 2.56
N ASN A 82 -4.75 -11.71 3.45
CA ASN A 82 -4.95 -11.87 4.88
C ASN A 82 -6.43 -11.75 5.27
N SER A 83 -7.17 -10.84 4.65
CA SER A 83 -8.60 -10.65 4.91
C SER A 83 -9.42 -11.88 4.49
N ILE A 84 -9.11 -12.44 3.32
CA ILE A 84 -9.74 -13.68 2.83
C ILE A 84 -9.40 -14.86 3.75
N ARG A 85 -8.12 -15.02 4.14
CA ARG A 85 -7.70 -16.09 5.07
C ARG A 85 -8.44 -16.01 6.40
N LEU A 86 -8.63 -14.81 6.94
CA LEU A 86 -9.39 -14.60 8.17
C LEU A 86 -10.87 -14.95 7.98
N ALA A 87 -11.49 -14.51 6.89
CA ALA A 87 -12.89 -14.83 6.58
C ALA A 87 -13.13 -16.35 6.44
N ILE A 88 -12.22 -17.06 5.77
CA ILE A 88 -12.28 -18.54 5.64
C ILE A 88 -12.12 -19.22 7.01
N LYS A 89 -11.19 -18.73 7.84
CA LYS A 89 -10.97 -19.28 9.18
C LYS A 89 -12.19 -19.09 10.09
N GLU A 90 -12.84 -17.93 10.03
CA GLU A 90 -14.09 -17.69 10.78
C GLU A 90 -15.21 -18.62 10.32
N ARG A 91 -15.32 -18.89 9.00
CA ARG A 91 -16.31 -19.84 8.45
C ARG A 91 -16.07 -21.29 8.85
N LYS A 92 -14.83 -21.70 9.09
CA LYS A 92 -14.48 -23.07 9.52
C LYS A 92 -14.72 -23.30 11.03
N ASN A 93 -14.72 -22.22 11.83
CA ASN A 93 -14.85 -22.28 13.28
C ASN A 93 -16.30 -22.06 13.78
N ASN A 94 -17.21 -21.64 12.90
CA ASN A 94 -18.66 -21.62 13.12
C ASN A 94 -19.30 -22.87 12.54
#